data_AF-A0A382GWX5-F1
#
_entry.id   AF-A0A382GWX5-F1
#
_cell.length_a   1.000
_cell.length_b   1.000
_cell.length_c   1.000
_cell.angle_alpha   90.00
_cell.angle_beta   90.00
_cell.angle_gamma   90.00
#
_symmetry.space_group_name_H-M   'P 1'
#
loop_
_entity.id
_entity.type
_entity.pdbx_description
1 polymer ?
#
loop_
_entity_poly.entity_id
_entity_poly.type
_entity_poly.pdbx_seq_one_letter_code
_entity_poly.pdbx_strand_id
1 'polypeptide(L)' 'MIAKKAKKNGKIAGIHNGTVNYAKEMIELGYKFVTVSSDFRSMSTHAQNIVNEMKNNEKGKLSSSSY' A
#
# COMPACT_ATOMS: atom_id res chain seq x y z
N MET A 1 8.88 19.43 -6.12
CA MET A 1 7.96 18.42 -5.53
C MET A 1 6.51 18.83 -5.76
N ILE A 2 5.70 17.91 -6.28
CA ILE A 2 4.28 18.14 -6.60
C ILE A 2 3.50 18.57 -5.35
N ALA A 3 3.66 17.89 -4.22
CA ALA A 3 3.01 18.23 -2.95
C ALA A 3 3.23 19.70 -2.53
N LYS A 4 4.49 20.19 -2.61
CA LYS A 4 4.83 21.59 -2.29
C LYS A 4 4.16 22.58 -3.27
N LYS A 5 4.15 22.28 -4.57
CA LYS A 5 3.53 23.18 -5.58
C LYS A 5 2.01 23.18 -5.46
N ALA A 6 1.37 22.02 -5.24
CA ALA A 6 -0.07 21.92 -5.00
C ALA A 6 -0.48 22.75 -3.78
N LYS A 7 0.24 22.59 -2.65
CA LYS A 7 0.01 23.39 -1.44
C LYS A 7 0.12 24.89 -1.69
N LYS A 8 1.15 25.34 -2.42
CA LYS A 8 1.31 26.76 -2.81
C LYS A 8 0.16 27.32 -3.65
N ASN A 9 -0.59 26.46 -4.35
CA ASN A 9 -1.75 26.85 -5.17
C ASN A 9 -3.09 26.52 -4.48
N GLY A 10 -3.10 26.23 -3.17
CA GLY A 10 -4.32 25.88 -2.44
C GLY A 10 -4.96 24.56 -2.89
N LYS A 11 -4.20 23.66 -3.53
CA LYS A 11 -4.68 22.36 -4.00
C LYS A 11 -4.18 21.22 -3.10
N ILE A 12 -4.99 20.17 -2.99
CA ILE A 12 -4.60 18.93 -2.33
C ILE A 12 -3.83 18.06 -3.33
N ALA A 13 -2.64 17.61 -2.93
CA ALA A 13 -1.90 16.62 -3.69
C ALA A 13 -2.32 15.21 -3.26
N GLY A 14 -2.61 14.38 -4.25
CA GLY A 14 -2.84 12.95 -4.08
C GLY A 14 -1.69 12.09 -4.59
N ILE A 15 -1.60 10.86 -4.09
CA ILE A 15 -0.59 9.88 -4.50
C ILE A 15 -1.08 8.45 -4.25
N HIS A 16 -0.75 7.56 -5.18
CA HIS A 16 -0.98 6.12 -5.06
C HIS A 16 0.29 5.40 -4.63
N ASN A 17 0.18 4.49 -3.66
CA ASN A 17 1.33 3.84 -3.05
C ASN A 17 1.22 2.32 -3.13
N GLY A 18 2.34 1.72 -3.51
CA GLY A 18 2.50 0.27 -3.53
C GLY A 18 2.55 -0.35 -2.14
N THR A 19 2.94 0.36 -1.09
CA THR A 19 3.10 -0.23 0.25
C THR A 19 2.67 0.75 1.34
N VAL A 20 2.39 0.22 2.54
CA VAL A 20 2.08 1.04 3.72
C VAL A 20 3.28 1.92 4.10
N ASN A 21 4.50 1.39 4.07
CA ASN A 21 5.70 2.14 4.42
C ASN A 21 5.91 3.34 3.49
N TYR A 22 5.77 3.14 2.18
CA TYR A 22 5.90 4.23 1.22
C TYR A 22 4.78 5.26 1.38
N ALA A 23 3.55 4.81 1.67
CA ALA A 23 2.45 5.72 1.98
C ALA A 23 2.75 6.64 3.18
N LYS A 24 3.39 6.11 4.24
CA LYS A 24 3.82 6.90 5.40
C LYS A 24 4.85 7.96 5.02
N GLU A 25 5.86 7.59 4.25
CA GLU A 25 6.85 8.55 3.72
C GLU A 25 6.16 9.65 2.90
N MET A 26 5.18 9.32 2.07
CA MET A 26 4.46 10.31 1.27
C MET A 26 3.59 11.26 2.12
N ILE A 27 3.02 10.77 3.22
CA ILE A 27 2.31 11.63 4.17
C ILE A 27 3.25 12.67 4.77
N GLU A 28 4.46 12.26 5.17
CA GLU A 28 5.50 13.16 5.69
C GLU A 28 5.94 14.21 4.65
N LEU A 29 5.96 13.83 3.36
CA LEU A 29 6.23 14.75 2.25
C LEU A 29 5.08 15.73 1.94
N GLY A 30 3.93 15.58 2.59
CA GLY A 30 2.81 16.53 2.54
C GLY A 30 1.68 16.16 1.58
N TYR A 31 1.61 14.91 1.11
CA TYR A 31 0.42 14.41 0.40
C TYR A 31 -0.72 14.16 1.40
N LYS A 32 -1.96 14.49 1.00
CA LYS A 32 -3.14 14.37 1.87
C LYS A 32 -4.22 13.43 1.35
N PHE A 33 -4.23 13.16 0.04
CA PHE A 33 -5.10 12.14 -0.55
C PHE A 33 -4.25 10.92 -0.94
N VAL A 34 -4.16 9.96 -0.04
CA VAL A 34 -3.18 8.87 -0.13
C VAL A 34 -3.94 7.55 -0.30
N THR A 35 -3.68 6.84 -1.41
CA THR A 35 -4.20 5.49 -1.59
C THR A 35 -3.09 4.47 -1.33
N VAL A 36 -3.49 3.29 -0.84
CA VAL A 36 -2.57 2.20 -0.46
C VAL A 36 -3.03 0.94 -1.15
N SER A 37 -2.20 0.39 -2.03
CA SER A 37 -2.53 -0.79 -2.83
C SER A 37 -3.79 -0.59 -3.69
N SER A 38 -4.25 -1.69 -4.29
CA SER A 38 -5.55 -1.82 -4.94
C SER A 38 -6.23 -3.10 -4.47
N ASP A 39 -7.55 -3.19 -4.66
CA ASP A 39 -8.32 -4.40 -4.36
C ASP A 39 -7.80 -5.59 -5.17
N PHE A 40 -7.55 -5.40 -6.48
CA PHE A 40 -6.97 -6.41 -7.35
C PHE A 40 -5.67 -6.99 -6.79
N ARG A 41 -4.74 -6.13 -6.35
CA ARG A 41 -3.45 -6.58 -5.83
C ARG A 41 -3.61 -7.28 -4.48
N SER A 42 -4.46 -6.74 -3.61
CA SER A 42 -4.72 -7.32 -2.29
C SER A 42 -5.35 -8.71 -2.42
N MET A 43 -6.37 -8.86 -3.28
CA MET A 43 -7.00 -10.15 -3.57
C MET A 43 -6.03 -11.14 -4.21
N SER A 44 -5.27 -10.71 -5.22
CA SER A 44 -4.32 -11.60 -5.92
C SER A 44 -3.20 -12.08 -4.99
N THR A 45 -2.64 -11.18 -4.19
CA THR A 45 -1.61 -11.55 -3.20
C THR A 45 -2.18 -12.47 -2.14
N HIS A 46 -3.38 -12.21 -1.63
CA HIS A 46 -4.02 -13.09 -0.65
C HIS A 46 -4.29 -14.49 -1.22
N ALA A 47 -4.87 -14.58 -2.42
CA ALA A 47 -5.11 -15.84 -3.10
C ALA A 47 -3.80 -16.61 -3.36
N GLN A 48 -2.74 -15.92 -3.80
CA GLN A 48 -1.44 -16.53 -4.00
C GLN A 48 -0.85 -17.08 -2.69
N ASN A 49 -1.03 -16.37 -1.58
CA ASN A 49 -0.57 -16.82 -0.27
C ASN A 49 -1.28 -18.12 0.15
N ILE A 50 -2.59 -18.21 -0.03
CA ILE A 50 -3.37 -19.45 0.23
C ILE A 50 -2.80 -20.61 -0.59
N VAL A 51 -2.55 -20.42 -1.88
CA VAL A 51 -1.98 -21.46 -2.75
C VAL A 51 -0.57 -21.86 -2.33
N ASN A 52 0.26 -20.90 -1.89
CA ASN A 52 1.61 -21.18 -1.43
C ASN A 52 1.61 -21.99 -0.13
N GLU A 53 0.73 -21.65 0.81
CA GLU A 53 0.50 -22.38 2.06
C GLU A 53 0.10 -23.82 1.78
N MET A 54 -0.88 -24.03 0.89
CA MET A 54 -1.30 -25.37 0.45
C MET A 54 -0.18 -26.21 -0.17
N LYS A 55 0.79 -25.55 -0.82
CA LYS A 55 1.94 -26.21 -1.48
C LYS A 55 3.12 -26.45 -0.53
N ASN A 56 3.02 -26.11 0.76
CA ASN A 56 4.15 -26.04 1.70
C ASN A 56 5.32 -25.20 1.19
N ASN A 57 5.05 -24.23 0.31
CA ASN A 57 6.03 -23.26 -0.13
C ASN A 57 6.09 -22.13 0.91
N GLU A 58 6.94 -22.28 1.92
CA GLU A 58 7.18 -21.27 2.97
C GLU A 58 7.95 -20.03 2.44
N LYS A 59 7.50 -19.42 1.34
CA LYS A 59 7.96 -18.09 0.95
C LYS A 59 6.81 -17.11 1.10
N GLY A 60 6.74 -16.49 2.28
CA GLY A 60 5.83 -15.39 2.59
C GLY A 60 4.95 -15.62 3.80
N LYS A 61 5.53 -15.83 4.99
CA LYS A 61 4.77 -15.78 6.26
C LYS A 61 4.29 -14.35 6.50
N LEU A 62 3.02 -14.08 6.27
CA LEU A 62 2.27 -13.11 7.07
C LEU A 62 1.67 -13.89 8.24
N SER A 63 2.23 -13.67 9.44
CA SER A 63 1.57 -14.05 10.69
C SER A 63 0.26 -13.27 10.79
N SER A 64 -0.86 -13.93 10.59
CA SER A 64 -2.16 -13.49 11.07
C SER A 64 -2.90 -14.68 11.65
N SER A 65 -2.53 -15.03 12.88
CA SER A 65 -3.47 -15.71 13.76
C SER A 65 -4.67 -14.78 13.95
N SER A 66 -5.80 -15.17 13.37
CA SER A 66 -7.11 -14.74 13.81
C SER A 66 -8.14 -15.76 13.33
N TYR A 67 -8.13 -16.91 14.01
CA TYR A 67 -9.31 -17.68 14.40
C TYR A 67 -9.01 -18.33 15.75
#